data_AF-A0A9P9A5I1-F1
#
_entry.id   AF-A0A9P9A5I1-F1
#
_cell.length_a   1.000
_cell.length_b   1.000
_cell.length_c   1.000
_cell.angle_alpha   90.00
_cell.angle_beta   90.00
_cell.angle_gamma   90.00
#
_symmetry.space_group_name_H-M   'P 1'
#
loop_
_entity.id
_entity.type
_entity.pdbx_description
1 polymer ?
#
loop_
_entity_poly.entity_id
_entity_poly.type
_entity_poly.pdbx_seq_one_letter_code
_entity_poly.pdbx_strand_id
1 'polypeptide(L)'
;MDPSADARAGARMLSEIEESTLEEFLHALRLEISEPPPTTTTAPAAPTVPSFRKPKSYPIPELDSLVSMNFRNTRGVPLQLTGRYMPLVYKLVSTLVTPPCLKAVVVIDAENQLDCTRLTAPSTPDQQADAEEDFDHVHVFQPARCSPERLRELIGRSEEWMLYGDHGSRAREWWGTIVIGGPAIGTPIPAPSLPASAQGPRGPSSDVTAGWKGWLRLDREDVPGCAIGASAAEAIVERAKRQDVVDSAAWKATCEWGEFTFAGNAR
;
A
#
# COMPACT_ATOMS: atom_id res chain seq x y z
N MET A 1 2.64 -30.79 14.21
CA MET A 1 2.29 -29.42 14.66
C MET A 1 2.83 -29.29 16.07
N ASP A 2 3.86 -28.48 16.26
CA ASP A 2 4.48 -28.28 17.57
C ASP A 2 3.94 -26.96 18.17
N PRO A 3 3.03 -27.01 19.14
CA PRO A 3 2.36 -25.83 19.70
C PRO A 3 3.34 -24.85 20.36
N SER A 4 4.58 -25.28 20.62
CA SER A 4 5.63 -24.45 21.22
C SER A 4 6.27 -23.45 20.25
N ALA A 5 6.24 -23.74 18.94
CA ALA A 5 6.75 -22.84 17.91
C ALA A 5 5.74 -21.71 17.61
N ASP A 6 4.46 -22.07 17.51
CA ASP A 6 3.36 -21.12 17.29
C ASP A 6 3.22 -20.13 18.46
N ALA A 7 3.40 -20.60 19.69
CA ALA A 7 3.42 -19.74 20.89
C ALA A 7 4.59 -18.76 20.92
N ARG A 8 5.76 -19.14 20.39
CA ARG A 8 6.95 -18.28 20.34
C ARG A 8 6.87 -17.21 19.25
N ALA A 9 6.24 -17.52 18.12
CA ALA A 9 5.94 -16.54 17.08
C ALA A 9 4.94 -15.48 17.60
N GLY A 10 3.86 -15.92 18.25
CA GLY A 10 2.89 -15.01 18.86
C GLY A 10 3.49 -14.13 19.97
N ALA A 11 4.37 -14.67 20.81
CA ALA A 11 5.03 -13.90 21.88
C ALA A 11 5.98 -12.81 21.35
N ARG A 12 6.64 -13.03 20.21
CA ARG A 12 7.45 -11.99 19.56
C ARG A 12 6.59 -10.88 18.96
N MET A 13 5.45 -11.22 18.34
CA MET A 13 4.52 -10.24 17.78
C MET A 13 3.82 -9.38 18.85
N LEU A 14 3.53 -9.95 20.02
CA LEU A 14 2.94 -9.19 21.13
C LEU A 14 3.95 -8.28 21.84
N SER A 15 5.26 -8.50 21.66
CA SER A 15 6.30 -7.64 22.25
C SER A 15 6.49 -6.30 21.53
N GLU A 16 5.89 -6.14 20.34
CA GLU A 16 5.92 -4.90 19.54
C GLU A 16 4.70 -3.99 19.75
N ILE A 17 3.74 -4.42 20.57
CA ILE A 17 2.64 -3.55 21.00
C ILE A 17 3.22 -2.58 22.05
N GLU A 18 3.54 -1.37 21.63
CA GLU A 18 3.91 -0.28 22.53
C GLU A 18 2.68 0.01 23.44
N GLU A 19 2.76 -0.41 24.70
CA GLU A 19 1.75 -0.14 25.72
C GLU A 19 1.77 1.37 26.04
N SER A 20 1.14 2.18 25.20
CA SER A 20 0.88 3.58 25.49
C SER A 20 0.15 3.70 26.83
N THR A 21 0.67 4.53 27.71
CA THR A 21 0.25 4.58 29.10
C THR A 21 -1.15 5.19 29.23
N LEU A 22 -1.90 4.77 30.24
CA LEU A 22 -3.26 5.24 30.50
C LEU A 22 -3.31 6.77 30.59
N GLU A 23 -2.24 7.40 31.08
CA GLU A 23 -2.09 8.85 31.19
C GLU A 23 -2.05 9.55 29.83
N GLU A 24 -1.39 8.98 28.82
CA GLU A 24 -1.32 9.55 27.47
C GLU A 24 -2.68 9.50 26.78
N PHE A 25 -3.41 8.41 26.96
CA PHE A 25 -4.80 8.31 26.51
C PHE A 25 -5.73 9.30 27.22
N LEU A 26 -5.61 9.42 28.55
CA LEU A 26 -6.40 10.38 29.33
C LEU A 26 -6.07 11.83 28.99
N HIS A 27 -4.83 12.12 28.58
CA HIS A 27 -4.41 13.44 28.12
C HIS A 27 -5.02 13.79 26.76
N ALA A 28 -5.00 12.85 25.80
CA ALA A 28 -5.66 13.02 24.52
C ALA A 28 -7.17 13.22 24.67
N LEU A 29 -7.81 12.44 25.55
CA LEU A 29 -9.24 12.55 25.83
C LEU A 29 -9.59 13.87 26.54
N ARG A 30 -8.76 14.36 27.48
CA ARG A 30 -9.00 15.64 28.15
C ARG A 30 -8.89 16.83 27.20
N LEU A 31 -8.00 16.78 26.22
CA LEU A 31 -7.92 17.80 25.18
C LEU A 31 -9.19 17.85 24.31
N GLU A 32 -9.85 16.71 24.15
CA GLU A 32 -11.12 16.59 23.41
C GLU A 32 -12.34 16.98 24.27
N ILE A 33 -12.31 16.72 25.58
CA ILE A 33 -13.37 17.07 26.56
C ILE A 33 -13.34 18.55 26.95
N SER A 34 -12.22 19.25 26.79
CA SER A 34 -12.06 20.64 27.23
C SER A 34 -12.76 21.71 26.37
N GLU A 35 -13.52 21.34 25.33
CA GLU A 35 -14.53 22.23 24.75
C GLU A 35 -15.84 22.21 25.58
N PRO A 36 -16.30 23.33 26.19
CA PRO A 36 -17.49 23.36 27.05
C PRO A 36 -18.83 23.53 26.27
N PRO A 37 -19.99 23.25 26.91
CA PRO A 37 -21.08 22.45 26.32
C PRO A 37 -22.43 23.19 26.10
N PRO A 38 -23.52 22.47 25.72
CA PRO A 38 -24.61 22.38 26.71
C PRO A 38 -25.20 20.97 26.94
N THR A 39 -25.29 20.63 28.23
CA THR A 39 -26.31 19.87 28.98
C THR A 39 -27.31 18.99 28.23
N THR A 40 -27.29 17.66 28.44
CA THR A 40 -28.22 16.96 29.36
C THR A 40 -27.88 15.47 29.47
N THR A 41 -27.96 15.00 30.71
CA THR A 41 -27.74 13.66 31.25
C THR A 41 -28.44 12.53 30.50
N THR A 42 -27.67 11.55 30.00
CA THR A 42 -27.88 10.09 30.20
C THR A 42 -26.56 9.40 29.82
N ALA A 43 -26.08 8.53 30.70
CA ALA A 43 -24.78 7.85 30.58
C ALA A 43 -24.60 7.14 29.22
N PRO A 44 -23.46 7.31 28.53
CA PRO A 44 -23.11 6.44 27.42
C PRO A 44 -22.02 5.44 27.80
N ALA A 45 -22.18 4.25 27.23
CA ALA A 45 -21.20 3.19 27.15
C ALA A 45 -19.86 3.70 26.63
N ALA A 46 -18.79 3.00 27.02
CA ALA A 46 -17.42 3.25 26.61
C ALA A 46 -17.34 3.54 25.10
N PRO A 47 -16.71 4.65 24.68
CA PRO A 47 -16.51 4.92 23.27
C PRO A 47 -15.56 3.87 22.71
N THR A 48 -16.07 3.03 21.80
CA THR A 48 -15.22 2.28 20.86
C THR A 48 -14.54 3.32 19.99
N VAL A 49 -13.35 3.76 20.42
CA VAL A 49 -12.54 4.69 19.65
C VAL A 49 -12.19 3.99 18.34
N PRO A 50 -12.50 4.57 17.17
CA PRO A 50 -12.05 4.00 15.90
C PRO A 50 -10.52 3.96 15.93
N SER A 51 -9.94 2.77 16.04
CA SER A 51 -8.51 2.57 15.84
C SER A 51 -8.18 2.95 14.40
N PHE A 52 -7.71 4.18 14.22
CA PHE A 52 -7.14 4.60 12.94
C PHE A 52 -5.76 3.96 12.86
N ARG A 53 -5.61 2.94 12.01
CA ARG A 53 -4.30 2.38 11.71
C ARG A 53 -3.42 3.52 11.20
N LYS A 54 -2.31 3.79 11.89
CA LYS A 54 -1.27 4.71 11.42
C LYS A 54 -0.85 4.25 10.01
N PRO A 55 -0.65 5.17 9.05
CA PRO A 55 -0.20 4.80 7.71
C PRO A 55 1.13 4.03 7.83
N LYS A 56 1.23 2.92 7.10
CA LYS A 56 2.47 2.15 7.00
C LYS A 56 3.56 3.00 6.35
N SER A 57 4.81 2.72 6.69
CA SER A 57 5.94 3.39 6.06
C SER A 57 6.16 2.85 4.64
N TYR A 58 6.35 3.76 3.69
CA TYR A 58 6.67 3.46 2.30
C TYR A 58 8.18 3.64 2.08
N PRO A 59 8.83 2.75 1.31
CA PRO A 59 10.28 2.82 1.05
C PRO A 59 10.68 3.97 0.12
N ILE A 60 9.73 4.77 -0.35
CA ILE A 60 9.96 5.97 -1.17
C ILE A 60 9.66 7.18 -0.28
N PRO A 61 10.69 7.90 0.23
CA PRO A 61 10.51 8.94 1.26
C PRO A 61 9.56 10.07 0.87
N GLU A 62 9.58 10.49 -0.39
CA GLU A 62 8.70 11.52 -0.92
C GLU A 62 7.24 11.05 -0.95
N LEU A 63 7.03 9.78 -1.34
CA LEU A 63 5.70 9.15 -1.31
C LEU A 63 5.20 8.98 0.13
N ASP A 64 6.07 8.56 1.05
CA ASP A 64 5.76 8.39 2.48
C ASP A 64 5.31 9.71 3.12
N SER A 65 6.01 10.80 2.77
CA SER A 65 5.68 12.15 3.21
C SER A 65 4.30 12.59 2.70
N LEU A 66 3.98 12.30 1.43
CA LEU A 66 2.68 12.61 0.83
C LEU A 66 1.55 11.80 1.46
N VAL A 67 1.76 10.50 1.68
CA VAL A 67 0.78 9.63 2.34
C VAL A 67 0.54 10.10 3.77
N SER A 68 1.60 10.42 4.50
CA SER A 68 1.52 10.95 5.86
C SER A 68 0.76 12.29 5.92
N MET A 69 1.01 13.18 4.96
CA MET A 69 0.29 14.45 4.82
C MET A 69 -1.20 14.22 4.53
N ASN A 70 -1.52 13.38 3.55
CA ASN A 70 -2.89 13.07 3.20
C ASN A 70 -3.64 12.40 4.37
N PHE A 71 -2.99 11.49 5.09
CA PHE A 71 -3.57 10.82 6.24
C PHE A 71 -3.89 11.80 7.38
N ARG A 72 -2.99 12.75 7.66
CA ARG A 72 -3.21 13.80 8.68
C ARG A 72 -4.44 14.65 8.35
N ASN A 73 -4.66 14.95 7.07
CA ASN A 73 -5.75 15.82 6.62
C ASN A 73 -7.09 15.09 6.45
N THR A 74 -7.08 13.84 5.96
CA THR A 74 -8.32 13.14 5.56
C THR A 74 -8.71 12.00 6.50
N ARG A 75 -7.76 11.48 7.30
CA ARG A 75 -7.86 10.23 8.06
C ARG A 75 -8.35 9.03 7.23
N GLY A 76 -8.13 9.08 5.92
CA GLY A 76 -8.58 8.10 4.93
C GLY A 76 -7.62 6.91 4.73
N VAL A 77 -7.92 6.10 3.71
CA VAL A 77 -7.08 4.99 3.25
C VAL A 77 -5.71 5.53 2.81
N PRO A 78 -4.59 4.88 3.19
CA PRO A 78 -3.27 5.51 3.13
C PRO A 78 -2.82 5.86 1.71
N LEU A 79 -2.94 4.97 0.71
CA LEU A 79 -2.51 5.29 -0.66
C LEU A 79 -3.49 4.80 -1.73
N GLN A 80 -4.06 5.76 -2.48
CA GLN A 80 -4.92 5.46 -3.64
C GLN A 80 -4.35 6.13 -4.91
N LEU A 81 -3.91 5.31 -5.86
CA LEU A 81 -3.22 5.71 -7.08
C LEU A 81 -4.16 5.74 -8.29
N THR A 82 -3.97 6.72 -9.16
CA THR A 82 -4.61 6.79 -10.49
C THR A 82 -3.59 7.26 -11.55
N GLY A 83 -3.95 7.19 -12.83
CA GLY A 83 -3.05 7.55 -13.95
C GLY A 83 -2.09 6.42 -14.36
N ARG A 84 -0.84 6.76 -14.69
CA ARG A 84 0.23 5.81 -15.08
C ARG A 84 0.96 5.24 -13.85
N TYR A 85 0.23 4.53 -13.00
CA TYR A 85 0.72 4.05 -11.70
C TYR A 85 1.57 2.77 -11.76
N MET A 86 1.44 1.94 -12.80
CA MET A 86 2.10 0.62 -12.87
C MET A 86 3.62 0.67 -12.67
N PRO A 87 4.39 1.59 -13.27
CA PRO A 87 5.82 1.72 -12.99
C PRO A 87 6.14 1.95 -11.51
N LEU A 88 5.31 2.72 -10.80
CA LEU A 88 5.49 2.91 -9.36
C LEU A 88 5.18 1.63 -8.60
N VAL A 89 4.13 0.89 -8.97
CA VAL A 89 3.79 -0.39 -8.36
C VAL A 89 4.93 -1.40 -8.50
N TYR A 90 5.51 -1.54 -9.70
CA TYR A 90 6.66 -2.42 -9.91
C TYR A 90 7.84 -2.04 -9.01
N LYS A 91 8.17 -0.75 -8.94
CA LYS A 91 9.26 -0.30 -8.08
C LYS A 91 8.93 -0.49 -6.60
N LEU A 92 7.72 -0.16 -6.16
CA LEU A 92 7.29 -0.33 -4.77
C LEU A 92 7.42 -1.80 -4.34
N VAL A 93 6.89 -2.72 -5.13
CA VAL A 93 6.98 -4.17 -4.87
C VAL A 93 8.44 -4.60 -4.84
N SER A 94 9.22 -4.21 -5.86
CA SER A 94 10.64 -4.58 -5.96
C SER A 94 11.42 -4.10 -4.73
N THR A 95 11.32 -2.82 -4.35
CA THR A 95 12.01 -2.26 -3.19
C THR A 95 11.55 -2.87 -1.86
N LEU A 96 10.28 -3.25 -1.73
CA LEU A 96 9.77 -3.88 -0.53
C LEU A 96 10.33 -5.29 -0.33
N VAL A 97 10.46 -6.08 -1.40
CA VAL A 97 10.87 -7.49 -1.29
C VAL A 97 12.39 -7.68 -1.28
N THR A 98 13.15 -6.78 -1.89
CA THR A 98 14.62 -6.84 -1.90
C THR A 98 15.22 -6.16 -0.66
N PRO A 99 16.52 -6.34 -0.38
CA PRO A 99 17.23 -5.50 0.57
C PRO A 99 17.04 -4.00 0.26
N PRO A 100 16.94 -3.13 1.28
CA PRO A 100 17.07 -3.42 2.71
C PRO A 100 15.76 -3.85 3.41
N CYS A 101 14.63 -3.89 2.70
CA CYS A 101 13.31 -4.09 3.33
C CYS A 101 13.00 -5.56 3.63
N LEU A 102 13.30 -6.47 2.70
CA LEU A 102 13.10 -7.92 2.84
C LEU A 102 11.70 -8.31 3.36
N LYS A 103 10.66 -7.70 2.80
CA LYS A 103 9.26 -7.92 3.19
C LYS A 103 8.54 -8.90 2.26
N ALA A 104 7.46 -9.48 2.74
CA ALA A 104 6.50 -10.20 1.91
C ALA A 104 5.36 -9.27 1.48
N VAL A 105 4.89 -9.40 0.24
CA VAL A 105 3.84 -8.54 -0.33
C VAL A 105 2.78 -9.38 -1.04
N VAL A 106 1.52 -9.04 -0.83
CA VAL A 106 0.41 -9.59 -1.59
C VAL A 106 -0.03 -8.58 -2.65
N VAL A 107 -0.21 -9.03 -3.89
CA VAL A 107 -0.78 -8.24 -4.98
C VAL A 107 -2.07 -8.90 -5.46
N ILE A 108 -3.19 -8.20 -5.36
CA ILE A 108 -4.47 -8.62 -5.96
C ILE A 108 -4.63 -7.86 -7.27
N ASP A 109 -4.47 -8.56 -8.38
CA ASP A 109 -4.52 -7.98 -9.73
C ASP A 109 -5.85 -8.33 -10.40
N ALA A 110 -6.82 -7.44 -10.24
CA ALA A 110 -8.18 -7.60 -10.75
C ALA A 110 -8.31 -7.30 -12.25
N GLU A 111 -7.31 -6.64 -12.86
CA GLU A 111 -7.32 -6.24 -14.27
C GLU A 111 -6.30 -7.01 -15.11
N ASN A 112 -5.56 -7.94 -14.49
CA ASN A 112 -4.52 -8.74 -15.12
C ASN A 112 -3.44 -7.88 -15.81
N GLN A 113 -3.06 -6.78 -15.15
CA GLN A 113 -2.06 -5.83 -15.65
C GLN A 113 -0.66 -6.07 -15.08
N LEU A 114 -0.54 -6.85 -14.00
CA LEU A 114 0.73 -7.13 -13.38
C LEU A 114 1.52 -8.15 -14.21
N ASP A 115 2.70 -7.72 -14.62
CA ASP A 115 3.69 -8.53 -15.32
C ASP A 115 4.89 -8.71 -14.38
N CYS A 116 4.98 -9.88 -13.74
CA CYS A 116 6.03 -10.17 -12.76
C CYS A 116 7.45 -10.09 -13.37
N THR A 117 7.58 -10.21 -14.70
CA THR A 117 8.89 -10.09 -15.39
C THR A 117 9.47 -8.68 -15.34
N ARG A 118 8.67 -7.69 -14.93
CA ARG A 118 9.08 -6.29 -14.78
C ARG A 118 9.53 -5.94 -13.36
N LEU A 119 9.51 -6.89 -12.43
CA LEU A 119 10.11 -6.71 -11.12
C LEU A 119 11.63 -6.72 -11.28
N THR A 120 12.30 -5.78 -10.61
CA THR A 120 13.73 -5.56 -10.79
C THR A 120 14.48 -5.72 -9.49
N ALA A 121 15.55 -6.50 -9.54
CA ALA A 121 16.49 -6.66 -8.44
C ALA A 121 17.46 -5.46 -8.37
N PRO A 122 18.00 -5.11 -7.19
CA PRO A 122 19.15 -4.23 -7.10
C PRO A 122 20.35 -4.84 -7.83
N SER A 123 20.98 -4.03 -8.67
CA SER A 123 21.92 -4.43 -9.71
C SER A 123 23.35 -4.59 -9.20
N THR A 124 23.62 -5.65 -8.44
CA THR A 124 24.98 -6.19 -8.33
C THR A 124 25.00 -7.67 -8.73
N PRO A 125 25.97 -8.11 -9.57
CA PRO A 125 25.99 -9.46 -10.11
C PRO A 125 26.11 -10.56 -9.04
N ASP A 126 26.68 -10.23 -7.88
CA ASP A 126 26.78 -11.14 -6.73
C ASP A 126 25.43 -11.33 -5.99
N GLN A 127 24.49 -10.40 -6.13
CA GLN A 127 23.17 -10.42 -5.47
C GLN A 127 22.04 -10.91 -6.40
N GLN A 128 22.34 -11.24 -7.65
CA GLN A 128 21.32 -11.61 -8.64
C GLN A 128 20.59 -12.92 -8.27
N ALA A 129 21.34 -13.91 -7.77
CA ALA A 129 20.76 -15.20 -7.33
C ALA A 129 19.89 -15.02 -6.08
N ASP A 130 20.37 -14.23 -5.11
CA ASP A 130 19.62 -13.91 -3.90
C ASP A 130 18.33 -13.12 -4.21
N ALA A 131 18.35 -12.30 -5.27
CA ALA A 131 17.19 -11.51 -5.66
C ALA A 131 16.09 -12.33 -6.38
N GLU A 132 16.44 -13.43 -7.04
CA GLU A 132 15.43 -14.36 -7.55
C GLU A 132 14.65 -15.01 -6.40
N GLU A 133 15.35 -15.40 -5.32
CA GLU A 133 14.72 -15.89 -4.08
C GLU A 133 13.88 -14.81 -3.39
N ASP A 134 14.26 -13.53 -3.48
CA ASP A 134 13.47 -12.42 -2.94
C ASP A 134 12.07 -12.32 -3.58
N PHE A 135 11.94 -12.65 -4.86
CA PHE A 135 10.66 -12.57 -5.58
C PHE A 135 9.69 -13.70 -5.24
N ASP A 136 10.15 -14.81 -4.63
CA ASP A 136 9.28 -15.86 -4.07
C ASP A 136 8.36 -15.33 -2.95
N HIS A 137 8.65 -14.12 -2.46
CA HIS A 137 7.87 -13.45 -1.43
C HIS A 137 6.82 -12.46 -1.95
N VAL A 138 6.60 -12.42 -3.27
CA VAL A 138 5.51 -11.70 -3.93
C VAL A 138 4.39 -12.68 -4.29
N HIS A 139 3.23 -12.51 -3.63
CA HIS A 139 2.08 -13.39 -3.83
C HIS A 139 1.00 -12.72 -4.64
N VAL A 140 0.76 -13.21 -5.86
CA VAL A 140 -0.17 -12.59 -6.82
C VAL A 140 -1.48 -13.37 -6.90
N PHE A 141 -2.59 -12.67 -6.71
CA PHE A 141 -3.95 -13.18 -6.86
C PHE A 141 -4.64 -12.49 -8.03
N GLN A 142 -4.94 -13.25 -9.09
CA GLN A 142 -5.61 -12.76 -10.29
C GLN A 142 -7.05 -13.29 -10.40
N PRO A 143 -8.06 -12.60 -9.86
CA PRO A 143 -9.45 -13.02 -10.00
C PRO A 143 -9.98 -12.72 -11.41
N ALA A 144 -10.63 -13.71 -12.05
CA ALA A 144 -11.24 -13.55 -13.37
C ALA A 144 -12.35 -12.48 -13.44
N ARG A 145 -13.01 -12.21 -12.30
CA ARG A 145 -14.02 -11.15 -12.13
C ARG A 145 -13.90 -10.59 -10.73
N CYS A 146 -13.97 -9.27 -10.60
CA CYS A 146 -13.82 -8.58 -9.32
C CYS A 146 -15.09 -7.76 -9.01
N SER A 147 -15.91 -8.24 -8.08
CA SER A 147 -16.94 -7.43 -7.41
C SER A 147 -16.37 -6.86 -6.11
N PRO A 148 -16.94 -5.79 -5.53
CA PRO A 148 -16.40 -5.22 -4.30
C PRO A 148 -16.49 -6.21 -3.12
N GLU A 149 -17.52 -7.06 -3.07
CA GLU A 149 -17.65 -8.14 -2.07
C GLU A 149 -16.56 -9.18 -2.25
N ARG A 150 -16.33 -9.61 -3.49
CA ARG A 150 -15.29 -10.60 -3.82
C ARG A 150 -13.91 -10.07 -3.52
N LEU A 151 -13.66 -8.78 -3.76
CA LEU A 151 -12.40 -8.15 -3.45
C LEU A 151 -12.17 -8.06 -1.94
N ARG A 152 -13.19 -7.69 -1.14
CA ARG A 152 -13.09 -7.72 0.33
C ARG A 152 -12.81 -9.14 0.86
N GLU A 153 -13.49 -10.15 0.32
CA GLU A 153 -13.25 -11.55 0.64
C GLU A 153 -11.81 -11.96 0.30
N LEU A 154 -11.31 -11.58 -0.88
CA LEU A 154 -9.93 -11.87 -1.31
C LEU A 154 -8.88 -11.18 -0.44
N ILE A 155 -9.11 -9.91 -0.07
CA ILE A 155 -8.23 -9.21 0.87
C ILE A 155 -8.20 -10.03 2.16
N GLY A 156 -9.35 -10.26 2.81
CA GLY A 156 -9.42 -11.00 4.08
C GLY A 156 -8.79 -12.40 4.01
N ARG A 157 -9.05 -13.15 2.93
CA ARG A 157 -8.46 -14.47 2.70
C ARG A 157 -6.94 -14.39 2.49
N SER A 158 -6.46 -13.34 1.83
CA SER A 158 -5.01 -13.12 1.69
C SER A 158 -4.36 -12.74 3.00
N GLU A 159 -5.02 -11.94 3.86
CA GLU A 159 -4.52 -11.64 5.21
C GLU A 159 -4.43 -12.93 6.05
N GLU A 160 -5.49 -13.74 6.04
CA GLU A 160 -5.53 -15.02 6.74
C GLU A 160 -4.46 -15.99 6.23
N TRP A 161 -4.27 -16.06 4.91
CA TRP A 161 -3.26 -16.92 4.30
C TRP A 161 -1.84 -16.45 4.59
N MET A 162 -1.56 -15.15 4.60
CA MET A 162 -0.25 -14.60 4.97
C MET A 162 0.08 -14.79 6.46
N LEU A 163 -0.94 -14.84 7.33
CA LEU A 163 -0.75 -14.99 8.78
C LEU A 163 -0.68 -16.45 9.22
N TYR A 164 -1.51 -17.32 8.63
CA TYR A 164 -1.70 -18.70 9.10
C TYR A 164 -1.45 -19.75 8.02
N GLY A 165 -1.41 -19.35 6.75
CA GLY A 165 -1.19 -20.25 5.62
C GLY A 165 0.22 -20.83 5.58
N ASP A 166 0.37 -21.91 4.83
CA ASP A 166 1.67 -22.54 4.60
C ASP A 166 2.31 -21.93 3.35
N HIS A 167 3.34 -21.10 3.54
CA HIS A 167 4.06 -20.41 2.47
C HIS A 167 5.51 -20.11 2.88
N GLY A 168 6.40 -19.98 1.88
CA GLY A 168 7.83 -19.72 2.10
C GLY A 168 8.15 -18.38 2.78
N SER A 169 7.24 -17.41 2.72
CA SER A 169 7.46 -16.06 3.29
C SER A 169 7.29 -15.92 4.80
N ARG A 170 7.10 -16.99 5.57
CA ARG A 170 6.91 -16.92 7.03
C ARG A 170 8.11 -16.32 7.79
N ALA A 171 9.29 -16.34 7.18
CA ALA A 171 10.49 -15.73 7.75
C ALA A 171 10.57 -14.21 7.54
N ARG A 172 9.72 -13.63 6.69
CA ARG A 172 9.71 -12.19 6.37
C ARG A 172 8.48 -11.51 6.98
N GLU A 173 8.64 -10.25 7.35
CA GLU A 173 7.52 -9.40 7.77
C GLU A 173 6.58 -9.22 6.57
N TRP A 174 5.29 -9.49 6.76
CA TRP A 174 4.29 -9.18 5.76
C TRP A 174 3.98 -7.68 5.77
N TRP A 175 4.35 -6.98 4.69
CA TRP A 175 4.13 -5.55 4.59
C TRP A 175 2.66 -5.18 4.42
N GLY A 176 1.92 -5.90 3.57
CA GLY A 176 0.54 -5.54 3.25
C GLY A 176 0.00 -6.06 1.92
N THR A 177 -1.17 -5.55 1.55
CA THR A 177 -1.89 -5.91 0.32
C THR A 177 -2.02 -4.72 -0.63
N ILE A 178 -1.52 -4.91 -1.85
CA ILE A 178 -1.64 -3.98 -2.98
C ILE A 178 -2.76 -4.49 -3.89
N VAL A 179 -3.72 -3.63 -4.21
CA VAL A 179 -4.80 -3.96 -5.14
C VAL A 179 -4.60 -3.18 -6.43
N ILE A 180 -4.54 -3.89 -7.56
CA ILE A 180 -4.46 -3.34 -8.91
C ILE A 180 -5.81 -3.55 -9.59
N GLY A 181 -6.42 -2.44 -9.98
CA GLY A 181 -7.69 -2.42 -10.66
C GLY A 181 -8.88 -2.84 -9.79
N GLY A 182 -10.05 -2.87 -10.43
CA GLY A 182 -11.30 -3.34 -9.82
C GLY A 182 -12.22 -2.22 -9.29
N PRO A 183 -13.41 -2.59 -8.80
CA PRO A 183 -14.40 -1.64 -8.30
C PRO A 183 -13.85 -0.93 -7.06
N ALA A 184 -13.95 0.40 -7.05
CA ALA A 184 -13.36 1.24 -6.02
C ALA A 184 -13.83 0.81 -4.61
N ILE A 185 -12.94 0.20 -3.82
CA ILE A 185 -13.12 -0.03 -2.38
C ILE A 185 -12.89 1.26 -1.57
N GLY A 186 -12.35 2.30 -2.21
CA GLY A 186 -11.77 3.45 -1.53
C GLY A 186 -12.58 4.74 -1.51
N THR A 187 -13.79 4.81 -2.07
CA THR A 187 -14.63 5.95 -1.71
C THR A 187 -15.14 5.76 -0.30
N PRO A 188 -14.84 6.65 0.66
CA PRO A 188 -15.90 7.03 1.55
C PRO A 188 -17.04 7.48 0.64
N ILE A 189 -18.08 6.65 0.52
CA ILE A 189 -19.40 7.23 0.31
C ILE A 189 -19.48 8.28 1.43
N PRO A 190 -19.83 9.54 1.17
CA PRO A 190 -20.31 10.39 2.23
C PRO A 190 -21.59 9.70 2.71
N ALA A 191 -21.44 8.70 3.58
CA ALA A 191 -22.54 8.11 4.28
C ALA A 191 -23.13 9.29 5.05
N PRO A 192 -24.42 9.60 4.88
CA PRO A 192 -25.06 10.58 5.74
C PRO A 192 -24.93 10.02 7.15
N SER A 193 -23.95 10.53 7.91
CA SER A 193 -23.79 10.42 9.36
C SER A 193 -24.49 9.19 9.95
N LEU A 194 -24.00 7.98 9.62
CA LEU A 194 -24.45 6.79 10.32
C LEU A 194 -23.74 6.77 11.69
N PRO A 195 -24.47 6.50 12.79
CA PRO A 195 -23.90 6.50 14.12
C PRO A 195 -22.76 5.47 14.22
N ALA A 196 -21.74 5.77 15.03
CA ALA A 196 -20.54 4.95 15.21
C ALA A 196 -20.84 3.48 15.56
N SER A 197 -22.02 3.20 16.13
CA SER A 197 -22.55 1.87 16.45
C SER A 197 -22.97 1.03 15.23
N ALA A 198 -23.10 1.61 14.03
CA ALA A 198 -23.38 0.92 12.78
C ALA A 198 -22.11 0.60 11.96
N GLN A 199 -20.94 1.09 12.39
CA GLN A 199 -19.65 0.64 11.89
C GLN A 199 -19.33 -0.67 12.59
N GLY A 200 -19.74 -1.78 11.97
CA GLY A 200 -19.29 -3.11 12.39
C GLY A 200 -17.75 -3.22 12.39
N PRO A 201 -17.18 -4.36 12.82
CA PRO A 201 -15.73 -4.57 12.80
C PRO A 201 -15.18 -4.16 11.43
N ARG A 202 -14.24 -3.23 11.43
CA ARG A 202 -13.67 -2.66 10.22
C ARG A 202 -13.09 -3.81 9.40
N GLY A 203 -13.71 -4.10 8.26
CA GLY A 203 -13.36 -5.23 7.41
C GLY A 203 -11.92 -5.15 6.87
N PRO A 204 -11.45 -6.21 6.19
CA PRO A 204 -10.09 -6.30 5.67
C PRO A 204 -9.76 -5.07 4.82
N SER A 205 -8.56 -4.52 5.00
CA SER A 205 -8.16 -3.21 4.46
C SER A 205 -6.96 -3.35 3.54
N SER A 206 -7.04 -2.84 2.32
CA SER A 206 -5.88 -2.71 1.44
C SER A 206 -5.00 -1.54 1.87
N ASP A 207 -3.68 -1.72 1.73
CA ASP A 207 -2.69 -0.68 2.02
C ASP A 207 -2.49 0.24 0.82
N VAL A 208 -2.53 -0.34 -0.38
CA VAL A 208 -2.45 0.40 -1.65
C VAL A 208 -3.59 -0.04 -2.54
N THR A 209 -4.28 0.92 -3.15
CA THR A 209 -5.22 0.65 -4.24
C THR A 209 -4.82 1.47 -5.45
N ALA A 210 -4.70 0.84 -6.60
CA ALA A 210 -4.39 1.51 -7.85
C ALA A 210 -5.49 1.23 -8.86
N GLY A 211 -6.02 2.27 -9.52
CA GLY A 211 -7.10 2.10 -10.48
C GLY A 211 -7.58 3.40 -11.09
N TRP A 212 -8.76 3.36 -11.70
CA TRP A 212 -9.37 4.54 -12.33
C TRP A 212 -9.74 5.64 -11.33
N LYS A 213 -9.83 5.31 -10.04
CA LYS A 213 -10.15 6.25 -8.95
C LYS A 213 -9.09 6.21 -7.85
N GLY A 214 -8.60 7.38 -7.48
CA GLY A 214 -7.64 7.58 -6.39
C GLY A 214 -7.40 9.07 -6.13
N TRP A 215 -6.79 9.39 -4.99
CA TRP A 215 -6.48 10.79 -4.62
C TRP A 215 -5.12 11.25 -5.15
N LEU A 216 -4.22 10.32 -5.46
CA LEU A 216 -2.90 10.60 -6.02
C LEU A 216 -2.83 10.17 -7.48
N ARG A 217 -2.84 11.13 -8.40
CA ARG A 217 -2.62 10.87 -9.82
C ARG A 217 -1.13 10.87 -10.13
N LEU A 218 -0.66 9.77 -10.71
CA LEU A 218 0.71 9.60 -11.14
C LEU A 218 0.81 9.68 -12.66
N ASP A 219 1.77 10.45 -13.11
CA ASP A 219 2.24 10.48 -14.48
C ASP A 219 3.77 10.29 -14.46
N ARG A 220 4.34 9.82 -15.57
CA ARG A 220 5.79 9.89 -15.79
C ARG A 220 6.10 11.25 -16.40
N GLU A 221 7.24 11.82 -16.05
CA GLU A 221 7.78 12.98 -16.76
C GLU A 221 7.79 12.74 -18.27
N ASP A 222 7.56 13.80 -19.04
CA ASP A 222 7.37 13.68 -20.48
C ASP A 222 8.68 13.21 -21.14
N VAL A 223 8.67 12.00 -21.66
CA VAL A 223 9.80 11.41 -22.37
C VAL A 223 9.60 11.69 -23.85
N PRO A 224 10.62 12.22 -24.56
CA PRO A 224 10.51 12.49 -25.99
C PRO A 224 9.95 11.27 -26.73
N GLY A 225 8.95 11.48 -27.58
CA GLY A 225 8.41 10.45 -28.47
C GLY A 225 9.39 10.07 -29.58
N CYS A 226 9.05 9.06 -30.39
CA CYS A 226 9.83 8.73 -31.58
C CYS A 226 9.95 9.96 -32.48
N ALA A 227 11.11 10.15 -33.12
CA ALA A 227 11.30 11.27 -34.03
C ALA A 227 10.24 11.22 -35.14
N ILE A 228 9.74 12.38 -35.54
CA ILE A 228 8.75 12.48 -36.63
C ILE A 228 9.41 11.93 -37.90
N GLY A 229 8.82 10.88 -38.48
CA GLY A 229 9.36 10.18 -39.65
C GLY A 229 10.25 8.96 -39.33
N ALA A 230 10.49 8.64 -38.06
CA ALA A 230 11.20 7.43 -37.66
C ALA A 230 10.37 6.18 -37.98
N SER A 231 11.04 5.19 -38.56
CA SER A 231 10.45 3.88 -38.85
C SER A 231 10.34 3.02 -37.58
N ALA A 232 9.45 2.03 -37.59
CA ALA A 232 9.36 1.06 -36.51
C ALA A 232 10.67 0.27 -36.31
N ALA A 233 11.43 0.02 -37.37
CA ALA A 233 12.73 -0.64 -37.30
C ALA A 233 13.76 0.20 -36.53
N GLU A 234 13.84 1.50 -36.82
CA GLU A 234 14.70 2.44 -36.09
C GLU A 234 14.29 2.53 -34.62
N ALA A 235 12.98 2.59 -34.34
CA ALA A 235 12.46 2.61 -32.97
C ALA A 235 12.81 1.33 -32.18
N ILE A 236 12.87 0.16 -32.83
CA ILE A 236 13.29 -1.10 -32.19
C ILE A 236 14.80 -1.06 -31.85
N VAL A 237 15.64 -0.53 -32.74
CA VAL A 237 17.09 -0.40 -32.48
C VAL A 237 17.35 0.54 -31.32
N GLU A 238 16.59 1.64 -31.24
CA GLU A 238 16.69 2.60 -30.13
C GLU A 238 16.01 2.12 -28.83
N ARG A 239 15.27 1.00 -28.85
CA ARG A 239 14.40 0.58 -27.75
C ARG A 239 15.10 0.55 -26.40
N ALA A 240 16.29 -0.04 -26.33
CA ALA A 240 17.03 -0.16 -25.07
C ALA A 240 17.40 1.21 -24.49
N LYS A 241 17.90 2.13 -25.34
CA LYS A 241 18.24 3.50 -24.95
C LYS A 241 16.99 4.28 -24.51
N ARG A 242 15.87 4.10 -25.20
CA ARG A 242 14.61 4.78 -24.85
C ARG A 242 14.01 4.24 -23.56
N GLN A 243 14.14 2.93 -23.33
CA GLN A 243 13.72 2.31 -22.08
C GLN A 243 14.50 2.89 -20.90
N ASP A 244 15.82 3.07 -21.04
CA ASP A 244 16.66 3.72 -20.03
C ASP A 244 16.24 5.18 -19.74
N VAL A 245 15.88 5.96 -20.76
CA VAL A 245 15.32 7.31 -20.58
C VAL A 245 13.96 7.27 -19.85
N VAL A 246 13.09 6.30 -20.17
CA VAL A 246 11.81 6.14 -19.47
C VAL A 246 12.00 5.70 -18.02
N ASP A 247 12.97 4.83 -17.76
CA ASP A 247 13.23 4.30 -16.44
C ASP A 247 13.83 5.37 -15.52
N SER A 248 14.73 6.20 -16.07
CA SER A 248 15.36 7.34 -15.38
C SER A 248 14.46 8.57 -15.21
N ALA A 249 13.38 8.70 -15.99
CA ALA A 249 12.46 9.84 -15.92
C ALA A 249 11.81 9.96 -14.52
N ALA A 250 11.66 11.19 -14.00
CA ALA A 250 11.02 11.37 -12.71
C ALA A 250 9.53 11.00 -12.75
N TRP A 251 8.96 10.71 -11.58
CA TRP A 251 7.50 10.63 -11.46
C TRP A 251 6.94 12.00 -11.12
N LYS A 252 5.79 12.30 -11.72
CA LYS A 252 4.99 13.48 -11.44
C LYS A 252 3.71 13.04 -10.74
N ALA A 253 3.57 13.39 -9.47
CA ALA A 253 2.40 13.15 -8.66
C ALA A 253 1.56 14.43 -8.56
N THR A 254 0.26 14.31 -8.76
CA THR A 254 -0.70 15.40 -8.63
C THR A 254 -1.83 14.98 -7.69
N CYS A 255 -2.16 15.83 -6.72
CA CYS A 255 -3.25 15.63 -5.77
C CYS A 255 -3.82 16.99 -5.32
N GLU A 256 -4.79 16.97 -4.40
CA GLU A 256 -5.39 18.20 -3.85
C GLU A 256 -4.38 19.10 -3.12
N TRP A 257 -3.26 18.54 -2.67
CA TRP A 257 -2.19 19.24 -1.96
C TRP A 257 -1.14 19.87 -2.89
N GLY A 258 -1.23 19.65 -4.21
CA GLY A 258 -0.34 20.24 -5.21
C GLY A 258 0.28 19.21 -6.17
N GLU A 259 1.36 19.64 -6.81
CA GLU A 259 2.16 18.83 -7.72
C GLU A 259 3.53 18.54 -7.10
N PHE A 260 3.97 17.27 -7.19
CA PHE A 260 5.20 16.78 -6.61
C PHE A 260 5.97 15.99 -7.65
N THR A 261 7.29 16.15 -7.68
CA THR A 261 8.18 15.34 -8.51
C THR A 261 9.16 14.61 -7.62
N PHE A 262 9.36 13.33 -7.88
CA PHE A 262 10.34 12.53 -7.16
C PHE A 262 11.02 11.55 -8.10
N ALA A 263 12.29 11.28 -7.82
CA ALA A 263 13.13 10.46 -8.68
C ALA A 263 12.84 8.97 -8.49
N GLY A 264 12.95 8.23 -9.59
CA GLY A 264 12.83 6.76 -9.66
C GLY A 264 13.88 5.99 -8.86
N ASN A 265 14.81 6.65 -8.17
CA ASN A 265 16.01 6.02 -7.61
C ASN A 265 15.89 5.99 -6.08
N ALA A 266 15.78 4.79 -5.50
CA ALA A 266 15.98 4.63 -4.06
C ALA A 266 17.49 4.62 -3.77
N ARG A 267 17.90 5.17 -2.63
CA ARG A 267 19.28 5.06 -2.12
C ARG A 267 19.59 3.64 -1.69
#